data_AF-A0A1F7BQH3-F1
#
_entry.id   AF-A0A1F7BQH3-F1
#
_cell.length_a   1.000
_cell.length_b   1.000
_cell.length_c   1.000
_cell.angle_alpha   90.00
_cell.angle_beta   90.00
_cell.angle_gamma   90.00
#
_symmetry.space_group_name_H-M   'P 1'
#
loop_
_entity.id
_entity.type
_entity.pdbx_description
1 polymer ?
#
loop_
_entity_poly.entity_id
_entity_poly.type
_entity_poly.pdbx_seq_one_letter_code
_entity_poly.pdbx_strand_id
1 'polypeptide(L)'
;MVILTQYIAKHEWAPIRRMVTLEDILEGSHKVLKGLAVETKSMLKGARFYKVCVGKKGNARMIVFLATESQKIVPVLIRLKKDKLFGTNMAMNNTQVVLQLRKNLDHIIDDMEKGKYEEFSF
;
A
#
# COMPACT_ATOMS: atom_id res chain seq x y z
N MET A 1 -1.63 -4.75 13.29
CA MET A 1 -2.46 -5.59 12.42
C MET A 1 -2.42 -5.04 10.99
N VAL A 2 -2.35 -5.91 9.99
CA VAL A 2 -2.51 -5.56 8.57
C VAL A 2 -3.90 -5.90 8.13
N ILE A 3 -4.51 -5.04 7.33
CA ILE A 3 -5.78 -5.30 6.67
C ILE A 3 -5.55 -5.34 5.18
N LEU A 4 -5.89 -6.45 4.54
CA LEU A 4 -5.88 -6.57 3.09
C LEU A 4 -7.32 -6.63 2.59
N THR A 5 -7.76 -5.55 1.95
CA THR A 5 -9.11 -5.52 1.37
C THR A 5 -9.19 -6.36 0.10
N GLN A 6 -10.39 -6.88 -0.20
CA GLN A 6 -10.62 -7.74 -1.36
C GLN A 6 -10.23 -7.05 -2.67
N TYR A 7 -10.53 -5.76 -2.81
CA TYR A 7 -10.19 -4.97 -3.97
C TYR A 7 -8.68 -4.89 -4.18
N ILE A 8 -7.91 -4.59 -3.13
CA ILE A 8 -6.45 -4.52 -3.21
C ILE A 8 -5.87 -5.89 -3.50
N ALA A 9 -6.36 -6.94 -2.84
CA ALA A 9 -5.94 -8.31 -3.12
C ALA A 9 -6.14 -8.67 -4.60
N LYS A 10 -7.27 -8.30 -5.20
CA LYS A 10 -7.63 -8.67 -6.57
C LYS A 10 -7.02 -7.79 -7.66
N HIS A 11 -6.92 -6.48 -7.45
CA HIS A 11 -6.58 -5.52 -8.51
C HIS A 11 -5.16 -4.96 -8.38
N GLU A 12 -4.60 -4.95 -7.18
CA GLU A 12 -3.24 -4.47 -6.93
C GLU A 12 -2.28 -5.64 -6.76
N TRP A 13 -2.62 -6.62 -5.94
CA TRP A 13 -1.72 -7.70 -5.57
C TRP A 13 -1.74 -8.88 -6.55
N ALA A 14 -2.91 -9.44 -6.86
CA ALA A 14 -3.04 -10.62 -7.72
C ALA A 14 -2.30 -10.52 -9.07
N PRO A 15 -2.33 -9.38 -9.80
CA PRO A 15 -1.60 -9.24 -11.07
C PRO A 15 -0.07 -9.39 -10.93
N ILE A 16 0.47 -9.10 -9.75
CA ILE A 16 1.90 -9.13 -9.46
C ILE A 16 2.26 -10.14 -8.36
N ARG A 17 1.34 -11.04 -7.98
CA ARG A 17 1.52 -11.99 -6.85
C ARG A 17 2.72 -12.92 -7.01
N ARG A 18 3.11 -13.24 -8.26
CA ARG A 18 4.34 -14.01 -8.54
C ARG A 18 5.61 -13.26 -8.15
N MET A 19 5.53 -11.94 -8.11
CA MET A 19 6.65 -11.04 -7.82
C MET A 19 6.52 -10.38 -6.46
N VAL A 20 5.34 -10.27 -5.86
CA VAL A 20 5.12 -9.71 -4.52
C VAL A 20 4.37 -10.74 -3.71
N THR A 21 4.98 -11.28 -2.67
CA THR A 21 4.32 -12.28 -1.82
C THR A 21 3.54 -11.61 -0.68
N LEU A 22 2.76 -12.39 0.08
CA LEU A 22 2.08 -11.86 1.25
C LEU A 22 3.10 -11.43 2.31
N GLU A 23 4.19 -12.18 2.45
CA GLU A 23 5.30 -11.89 3.35
C GLU A 23 5.96 -10.55 3.01
N ASP A 24 6.08 -10.18 1.73
CA ASP A 24 6.57 -8.85 1.33
C ASP A 24 5.63 -7.73 1.84
N ILE A 25 4.30 -7.95 1.80
CA ILE A 25 3.31 -6.99 2.31
C ILE A 25 3.41 -6.87 3.84
N LEU A 26 3.51 -8.01 4.53
CA LEU A 26 3.66 -8.05 6.00
C LEU A 26 4.98 -7.41 6.44
N GLU A 27 6.10 -7.71 5.77
CA GLU A 27 7.40 -7.04 6.01
C GLU A 27 7.29 -5.52 5.83
N GLY A 28 6.61 -5.08 4.76
CA GLY A 28 6.37 -3.68 4.49
C GLY A 28 5.60 -3.01 5.63
N SER A 29 4.55 -3.65 6.12
CA SER A 29 3.74 -3.14 7.23
C SER A 29 4.50 -3.06 8.55
N HIS A 30 5.36 -4.03 8.85
CA HIS A 30 6.24 -4.01 10.02
C HIS A 30 7.21 -2.82 9.99
N LYS A 31 7.73 -2.47 8.81
CA LYS A 31 8.59 -1.28 8.65
C LYS A 31 7.83 0.01 8.97
N VAL A 32 6.55 0.11 8.61
CA VAL A 32 5.72 1.26 8.99
C VAL A 32 5.61 1.38 10.51
N LEU A 33 5.28 0.28 11.19
CA LEU A 33 5.08 0.27 12.64
C LEU A 33 6.37 0.56 13.42
N LYS A 34 7.52 0.11 12.90
CA LYS A 34 8.83 0.39 13.48
C LYS A 34 9.37 1.79 13.16
N GLY A 35 8.62 2.62 12.41
CA GLY A 35 9.07 3.95 12.00
C GLY A 35 10.19 3.94 10.96
N LEU A 36 10.38 2.83 10.25
CA LEU A 36 11.40 2.65 9.20
C LEU A 36 10.88 2.99 7.79
N ALA A 37 9.65 3.49 7.70
CA ALA A 37 8.99 3.87 6.46
C ALA A 37 9.14 5.37 6.18
N VAL A 38 9.05 5.74 4.90
CA VAL A 38 9.05 7.16 4.49
C VAL A 38 7.62 7.66 4.52
N GLU A 39 7.30 8.55 5.46
CA GLU A 39 6.01 9.23 5.46
C GLU A 39 5.90 10.17 4.25
N THR A 40 4.79 10.06 3.53
CA THR A 40 4.46 10.92 2.40
C THR A 40 3.49 12.00 2.86
N LYS A 41 3.57 13.19 2.26
CA LYS A 41 2.60 14.27 2.53
C LYS A 41 1.18 13.75 2.32
N SER A 42 0.39 13.78 3.38
CA SER A 42 -0.97 13.25 3.34
C SER A 42 -1.87 14.11 2.46
N MET A 43 -2.65 13.45 1.60
CA MET A 43 -3.69 14.09 0.80
C MET A 43 -5.06 14.08 1.48
N LEU A 44 -5.21 13.34 2.59
CA LEU A 44 -6.45 13.19 3.33
C LEU A 44 -6.21 13.57 4.80
N LYS A 45 -6.95 14.55 5.31
CA LYS A 45 -6.89 14.92 6.73
C LYS A 45 -7.18 13.68 7.60
N GLY A 46 -6.36 13.44 8.62
CA GLY A 46 -6.50 12.30 9.55
C GLY A 46 -5.88 10.99 9.06
N ALA A 47 -5.38 10.92 7.83
CA ALA A 47 -4.70 9.74 7.28
C ALA A 47 -3.18 9.97 7.21
N ARG A 48 -2.38 8.96 7.58
CA ARG A 48 -0.92 8.97 7.37
C ARG A 48 -0.53 7.93 6.34
N PHE A 49 0.14 8.39 5.29
CA PHE A 49 0.56 7.54 4.18
C PHE A 49 2.06 7.26 4.26
N TYR A 50 2.44 6.00 4.14
CA TYR A 50 3.82 5.56 4.25
C TYR A 50 4.24 4.81 3.01
N LYS A 51 5.37 5.20 2.46
CA LYS A 51 6.00 4.54 1.34
C LYS A 51 7.10 3.62 1.86
N VAL A 52 7.04 2.35 1.49
CA VAL A 52 8.02 1.33 1.90
C VAL A 52 8.60 0.63 0.69
N CYS A 53 9.92 0.45 0.70
CA CYS A 53 10.64 -0.39 -0.24
C CYS A 53 10.83 -1.78 0.38
N VAL A 54 10.36 -2.82 -0.31
CA VAL A 54 10.52 -4.23 0.08
C VAL A 54 11.22 -5.02 -1.02
N GLY A 55 11.96 -6.07 -0.64
CA GLY A 55 12.79 -6.86 -1.56
C GLY A 55 14.24 -6.35 -1.75
N LYS A 56 15.00 -7.05 -2.61
CA LYS A 56 16.44 -6.82 -2.85
C LYS A 56 16.71 -5.90 -4.05
N LYS A 57 17.94 -5.36 -4.14
CA LYS A 57 18.42 -4.50 -5.24
C LYS A 57 18.20 -5.19 -6.60
N GLY A 58 17.30 -4.64 -7.43
CA GLY A 58 16.91 -5.18 -8.75
C GLY A 58 15.44 -5.61 -8.84
N ASN A 59 14.88 -6.14 -7.74
CA ASN A 59 13.49 -6.61 -7.63
C ASN A 59 12.71 -5.87 -6.54
N ALA A 60 13.22 -4.71 -6.12
CA ALA A 60 12.57 -3.87 -5.13
C ALA A 60 11.13 -3.53 -5.58
N ARG A 61 10.21 -3.56 -4.63
CA ARG A 61 8.83 -3.18 -4.81
C ARG A 61 8.52 -2.03 -3.87
N MET A 62 7.64 -1.17 -4.31
CA MET A 62 7.20 -0.04 -3.53
C MET A 62 5.75 -0.28 -3.13
N ILE A 63 5.49 -0.23 -1.84
CA ILE A 63 4.15 -0.34 -1.28
C ILE A 63 3.82 0.97 -0.58
N VAL A 64 2.65 1.52 -0.89
CA VAL A 64 2.07 2.62 -0.13
C VAL A 64 1.07 2.04 0.85
N PHE A 65 1.26 2.37 2.12
CA PHE A 65 0.36 1.99 3.20
C PHE A 65 -0.36 3.22 3.75
N LEU A 66 -1.61 3.02 4.14
CA LEU A 66 -2.36 3.90 5.02
C LEU A 66 -2.24 3.36 6.45
N ALA A 67 -1.81 4.20 7.39
CA ALA A 67 -1.97 3.92 8.81
C ALA A 67 -3.19 4.67 9.35
N THR A 68 -4.10 3.94 9.96
CA THR A 68 -5.26 4.52 10.66
C THR A 68 -4.86 4.98 12.07
N GLU A 69 -5.72 5.77 12.71
CA GLU A 69 -5.53 6.21 14.10
C GLU A 69 -5.46 5.00 15.06
N SER A 70 -6.16 3.92 14.76
CA SER A 70 -6.14 2.66 15.51
C SER A 70 -4.91 1.77 15.20
N GLN A 71 -3.85 2.32 14.58
CA GLN A 71 -2.64 1.61 14.16
C GLN A 71 -2.88 0.39 13.25
N LYS A 72 -4.01 0.37 12.53
CA LYS A 72 -4.22 -0.63 11.46
C LYS A 72 -3.48 -0.16 10.22
N ILE A 73 -2.80 -1.08 9.55
CA ILE A 73 -2.01 -0.80 8.35
C ILE A 73 -2.72 -1.41 7.14
N VAL A 74 -3.06 -0.57 6.16
CA VAL A 74 -3.78 -0.98 4.95
C VAL A 74 -2.89 -0.71 3.74
N PRO A 75 -2.51 -1.71 2.92
CA PRO A 75 -1.85 -1.45 1.65
C PRO A 75 -2.84 -0.79 0.68
N VAL A 76 -2.42 0.32 0.07
CA VAL A 76 -3.27 1.12 -0.84
C VAL A 76 -2.80 1.00 -2.28
N LEU A 77 -1.49 0.83 -2.49
CA LEU A 77 -0.89 0.78 -3.82
C LEU A 77 0.34 -0.12 -3.77
N ILE A 78 0.43 -1.09 -4.69
CA ILE A 78 1.55 -2.04 -4.77
C ILE A 78 2.15 -1.99 -6.17
N ARG A 79 3.42 -1.58 -6.29
CA ARG A 79 4.07 -1.40 -7.59
C ARG A 79 5.48 -1.98 -7.59
N LEU A 80 5.92 -2.43 -8.77
CA LEU A 80 7.32 -2.80 -8.99
C LEU A 80 8.16 -1.52 -9.16
N LYS A 81 9.43 -1.54 -8.75
CA LYS A 81 10.31 -0.36 -8.89
C LYS A 81 10.46 0.13 -10.33
N LYS A 82 10.33 -0.75 -11.33
CA LYS A 82 10.43 -0.42 -12.76
C LYS A 82 9.07 -0.09 -13.41
N ASP A 83 8.04 0.19 -12.62
CA ASP A 83 6.75 0.58 -13.18
C ASP A 83 6.86 1.87 -14.00
N LYS A 84 6.53 1.77 -15.29
CA LYS A 84 6.68 2.86 -16.26
C LYS A 84 5.58 3.92 -16.17
N LEU A 85 4.42 3.59 -15.59
CA LEU A 85 3.27 4.50 -15.48
C LEU A 85 3.41 5.42 -14.27
N PHE A 86 3.79 4.86 -13.13
CA PHE A 86 3.89 5.61 -11.87
C PHE A 86 5.29 6.18 -11.64
N GLY A 87 6.28 5.69 -12.38
CA GLY A 87 7.69 6.02 -12.23
C GLY A 87 8.29 5.44 -10.95
N THR A 88 9.62 5.46 -10.85
CA THR A 88 10.40 4.84 -9.77
C THR A 88 10.05 5.35 -8.36
N ASN A 89 9.45 6.54 -8.25
CA ASN A 89 9.32 7.25 -6.98
C ASN A 89 7.89 7.32 -6.41
N MET A 90 6.84 6.99 -7.19
CA MET A 90 5.43 7.19 -6.83
C MET A 90 5.22 8.53 -6.08
N ALA A 91 5.77 9.59 -6.66
CA ALA A 91 5.79 10.88 -6.01
C ALA A 91 4.37 11.46 -5.98
N MET A 92 4.00 12.09 -4.86
CA MET A 92 2.65 12.63 -4.65
C MET A 92 2.33 13.85 -5.53
N ASN A 93 3.32 14.37 -6.26
CA ASN A 93 3.13 15.38 -7.31
C ASN A 93 2.79 14.77 -8.68
N ASN A 94 2.81 13.44 -8.84
CA ASN A 94 2.39 12.76 -10.05
C ASN A 94 0.86 12.55 -10.02
N THR A 95 0.13 13.21 -10.92
CA THR A 95 -1.33 13.13 -11.02
C THR A 95 -1.84 11.69 -11.17
N GLN A 96 -1.13 10.83 -11.90
CA GLN A 96 -1.55 9.43 -12.08
C GLN A 96 -1.49 8.65 -10.76
N VAL A 97 -0.45 8.88 -9.94
CA VAL A 97 -0.33 8.28 -8.59
C VAL A 97 -1.49 8.75 -7.72
N VAL A 98 -1.80 10.05 -7.74
CA VAL A 98 -2.88 10.65 -6.95
C VAL A 98 -4.24 10.09 -7.33
N LEU A 99 -4.54 10.01 -8.63
CA LEU A 99 -5.81 9.47 -9.14
C LEU A 99 -5.97 7.99 -8.78
N GLN A 100 -4.92 7.19 -8.94
CA GLN A 100 -4.97 5.78 -8.58
C GLN A 100 -5.13 5.57 -7.08
N LEU A 101 -4.43 6.35 -6.25
CA LEU A 101 -4.58 6.29 -4.80
C LEU A 101 -6.01 6.62 -4.37
N ARG A 102 -6.61 7.69 -4.91
CA ARG A 102 -8.01 8.04 -4.61
C ARG A 102 -8.97 6.92 -4.99
N LYS A 103 -8.86 6.41 -6.21
CA LYS A 103 -9.68 5.28 -6.69
C LYS A 103 -9.54 4.07 -5.76
N ASN A 104 -8.32 3.71 -5.38
CA ASN A 104 -8.08 2.57 -4.50
C ASN A 104 -8.64 2.82 -3.10
N LEU A 105 -8.55 4.04 -2.58
CA LEU A 105 -9.11 4.41 -1.29
C LEU A 105 -10.63 4.32 -1.27
N ASP A 106 -11.32 4.78 -2.32
CA ASP A 106 -12.78 4.67 -2.42
C ASP A 106 -13.23 3.19 -2.34
N HIS A 107 -12.52 2.30 -3.04
CA HIS A 107 -12.80 0.87 -2.97
C HIS A 107 -12.39 0.22 -1.65
N ILE A 108 -11.29 0.66 -1.03
CA ILE A 108 -10.89 0.20 0.31
C ILE A 108 -11.99 0.54 1.31
N ILE A 109 -12.51 1.76 1.29
CA ILE A 109 -13.57 2.18 2.21
C ILE A 109 -14.82 1.32 1.99
N ASP A 110 -15.24 1.12 0.74
CA ASP A 110 -16.39 0.27 0.40
C ASP A 110 -16.21 -1.18 0.89
N ASP A 111 -15.02 -1.75 0.73
CA ASP A 111 -14.70 -3.10 1.23
C ASP A 111 -14.71 -3.15 2.77
N MET A 112 -14.19 -2.12 3.44
CA MET A 112 -14.17 -2.03 4.90
C MET A 112 -15.58 -1.95 5.48
N GLU A 113 -16.45 -1.12 4.90
CA GLU A 113 -17.86 -0.98 5.31
C GLU A 113 -18.65 -2.27 5.09
N LYS A 114 -18.30 -3.06 4.07
CA LYS A 114 -18.95 -4.34 3.74
C LYS A 114 -18.30 -5.56 4.42
N GLY A 115 -17.26 -5.38 5.23
CA GLY A 115 -16.53 -6.49 5.85
C GLY A 115 -15.76 -7.39 4.87
N LYS A 116 -15.39 -6.87 3.69
CA LYS A 116 -14.70 -7.59 2.60
C LYS A 116 -13.19 -7.45 2.69
N TYR A 117 -12.61 -7.92 3.78
CA TYR A 117 -11.17 -7.85 4.01
C TYR A 117 -10.69 -9.01 4.88
N GLU A 118 -9.39 -9.27 4.82
CA GLU A 118 -8.70 -10.20 5.70
C GLU A 118 -7.78 -9.41 6.66
N GLU A 119 -7.75 -9.82 7.93
CA GLU A 119 -6.85 -9.25 8.93
C GLU A 119 -5.70 -10.21 9.20
N PHE A 120 -4.49 -9.66 9.26
CA PHE A 120 -3.27 -10.40 9.58
C PHE A 120 -2.63 -9.81 10.83
N SER A 121 -2.47 -10.67 11.83
CA SER A 121 -1.74 -10.38 13.06
C SER A 121 -0.23 -10.53 12.84
N PHE A 122 0.55 -9.95 13.75
CA PHE A 122 2.00 -10.03 13.78
C PHE A 122 2.47 -10.90 14.92
#